data_AF-A0A1F9X8M0-F1
#
_entry.id   AF-A0A1F9X8M0-F1
#
_cell.length_a   1.000
_cell.length_b   1.000
_cell.length_c   1.000
_cell.angle_alpha   90.00
_cell.angle_beta   90.00
_cell.angle_gamma   90.00
#
_symmetry.space_group_name_H-M   'P 1'
#
loop_
_entity.id
_entity.type
_entity.pdbx_description
1 polymer ?
#
loop_
_entity_poly.entity_id
_entity_poly.type
_entity_poly.pdbx_seq_one_letter_code
_entity_poly.pdbx_strand_id
1 'polypeptide(L)'
;MIKKIRRLVPFLICMITIPCAALETVDVIEETGEDTEISFSTHSVTAEDIYAIKLAVKQAQFLYEEALMYYEQGNKRRAGLSFEEALNMLREAQIDTDTQYMLKDSMANLFADIDKALTSNRATGESAATHYEVLIDTGNELAQKYLKLYTQGKPKELITKALERSGRYRAMILDVLAQYGLPRELVYLPIVESLYNNNDLSRAGALGIWQIMPERARALGLKVNHWVDERKDPEKATRAAAQYLKELHTMFDDWHLALAAYNRGEFGLARDLKFSKATNIEQMKERHAVPRETSLYVPQFIACTIIGDHYKDYGFDVTFDLPTAHDDVVIDKIIDLDVIAKCANTNTETIRGLNPSLHAWCTPYNYPNFTLHLPAGTKDMFLAKIAEVKDLNPSNGVIRYKVVKGDYLGKIAKKFGTSVSSIMEDNRVKNAKALRIGQTLMIRPGRKYAAKQGKN
;
A
#
# COMPACT_ATOMS: atom_id res chain seq x y z
N MET A 1 -10.68 -5.26 -20.92
CA MET A 1 -10.22 -4.79 -22.26
C MET A 1 -9.13 -3.73 -22.16
N ILE A 2 -9.36 -2.60 -21.47
CA ILE A 2 -8.33 -1.58 -21.18
C ILE A 2 -7.08 -2.18 -20.50
N LYS A 3 -7.25 -3.18 -19.62
CA LYS A 3 -6.15 -3.97 -19.00
C LYS A 3 -5.35 -4.85 -19.98
N LYS A 4 -5.94 -5.34 -21.10
CA LYS A 4 -5.22 -6.09 -22.14
C LYS A 4 -4.47 -5.15 -23.09
N ILE A 5 -5.06 -3.99 -23.40
CA ILE A 5 -4.44 -2.93 -24.21
C ILE A 5 -3.24 -2.30 -23.46
N ARG A 6 -3.38 -2.03 -22.15
CA ARG A 6 -2.26 -1.62 -21.27
C ARG A 6 -1.14 -2.67 -21.14
N ARG A 7 -1.41 -3.96 -21.45
CA ARG A 7 -0.41 -5.05 -21.46
C ARG A 7 0.29 -5.22 -22.82
N LEU A 8 -0.36 -4.87 -23.94
CA LEU A 8 0.18 -5.00 -25.30
C LEU A 8 1.18 -3.88 -25.65
N VAL A 9 0.92 -2.65 -25.19
CA VAL A 9 1.80 -1.50 -25.45
C VAL A 9 3.22 -1.71 -24.88
N PRO A 10 3.42 -2.18 -23.63
CA PRO A 10 4.75 -2.55 -23.11
C PRO A 10 5.42 -3.72 -23.85
N PHE A 11 4.63 -4.62 -24.45
CA PHE A 11 5.14 -5.79 -25.15
C PHE A 11 5.69 -5.43 -26.54
N LEU A 12 5.03 -4.51 -27.24
CA LEU A 12 5.58 -3.85 -28.44
C LEU A 12 6.79 -2.97 -28.12
N ILE A 13 6.77 -2.27 -26.97
CA ILE A 13 7.91 -1.46 -26.47
C ILE A 13 9.18 -2.33 -26.30
N CYS A 14 9.05 -3.55 -25.78
CA CYS A 14 10.20 -4.42 -25.56
C CYS A 14 10.87 -4.86 -26.88
N MET A 15 10.08 -5.12 -27.93
CA MET A 15 10.57 -5.57 -29.24
C MET A 15 11.30 -4.46 -30.03
N ILE A 16 10.94 -3.18 -29.82
CA ILE A 16 11.54 -2.02 -30.54
C ILE A 16 12.78 -1.47 -29.81
N THR A 17 12.99 -1.83 -28.53
CA THR A 17 14.12 -1.33 -27.71
C THR A 17 15.35 -2.24 -27.64
N ILE A 18 15.34 -3.39 -28.31
CA ILE A 18 16.54 -4.23 -28.43
C ILE A 18 17.50 -3.57 -29.44
N PRO A 19 18.78 -3.36 -29.11
CA PRO A 19 19.75 -2.92 -30.10
C PRO A 19 19.82 -4.01 -31.18
N CYS A 20 19.46 -3.68 -32.42
CA CYS A 20 19.72 -4.52 -33.57
C CYS A 20 21.24 -4.59 -33.78
N ALA A 21 21.90 -5.46 -33.02
CA ALA A 21 23.23 -5.93 -33.30
C ALA A 21 23.07 -7.30 -33.96
N ALA A 22 23.48 -7.37 -35.22
CA ALA A 22 23.53 -8.54 -36.08
C ALA A 22 22.17 -9.12 -36.51
N LEU A 23 21.54 -8.47 -37.48
CA LEU A 23 20.75 -9.16 -38.49
C LEU A 23 21.35 -8.79 -39.86
N GLU A 24 22.44 -9.48 -40.22
CA GLU A 24 22.67 -9.78 -41.63
C GLU A 24 21.63 -10.83 -42.01
N THR A 25 20.50 -10.39 -42.57
CA THR A 25 19.57 -11.31 -43.23
C THR A 25 19.99 -11.42 -44.69
N VAL A 26 20.66 -12.52 -44.99
CA VAL A 26 20.75 -13.06 -46.35
C VAL A 26 19.62 -14.06 -46.48
N ASP A 27 18.70 -13.85 -47.42
CA ASP A 27 17.95 -14.96 -48.00
C ASP A 27 17.75 -14.76 -49.51
N VAL A 28 17.88 -15.89 -50.19
CA VAL A 28 18.17 -16.09 -51.61
C VAL A 28 16.90 -16.02 -52.46
N ILE A 29 17.00 -15.49 -53.69
CA ILE A 29 16.00 -15.68 -54.73
C ILE A 29 16.63 -16.49 -55.86
N GLU A 30 16.13 -17.70 -56.10
CA GLU A 30 16.25 -18.35 -57.41
C GLU A 30 15.10 -17.86 -58.29
N GLU A 31 15.39 -17.19 -59.40
CA GLU A 31 15.01 -17.67 -60.74
C GLU A 31 15.62 -16.81 -61.87
N THR A 32 16.22 -17.52 -62.83
CA THR A 32 16.36 -17.20 -64.27
C THR A 32 17.02 -15.88 -64.70
N GLY A 33 18.26 -16.01 -65.20
CA GLY A 33 18.70 -15.38 -66.46
C GLY A 33 19.13 -13.90 -66.45
N GLU A 34 20.42 -13.69 -66.73
CA GLU A 34 21.07 -12.51 -67.30
C GLU A 34 21.04 -11.18 -66.50
N ASP A 35 22.16 -10.97 -65.78
CA ASP A 35 22.86 -9.71 -65.49
C ASP A 35 22.07 -8.40 -65.66
N THR A 36 21.47 -7.95 -64.56
CA THR A 36 21.17 -6.54 -64.33
C THR A 36 21.71 -6.14 -62.96
N GLU A 37 22.70 -5.25 -62.94
CA GLU A 37 23.27 -4.68 -61.72
C GLU A 37 22.16 -4.02 -60.86
N ILE A 38 21.81 -4.67 -59.76
CA ILE A 38 20.97 -4.06 -58.73
C ILE A 38 21.85 -3.08 -57.95
N SER A 39 21.71 -1.79 -58.23
CA SER A 39 22.28 -0.76 -57.35
C SER A 39 21.46 -0.71 -56.06
N PHE A 40 21.98 -1.29 -54.98
CA PHE A 40 21.42 -1.15 -53.65
C PHE A 40 21.78 0.24 -53.11
N SER A 41 20.81 1.17 -53.09
CA SER A 41 20.97 2.37 -52.26
C SER A 41 20.72 1.95 -50.81
N THR A 42 21.79 1.58 -50.10
CA THR A 42 21.74 1.52 -48.65
C THR A 42 21.64 2.95 -48.13
N HIS A 43 20.42 3.44 -47.90
CA HIS A 43 20.26 4.54 -46.97
C HIS A 43 20.68 4.02 -45.60
N SER A 44 21.93 4.26 -45.24
CA SER A 44 22.41 4.01 -43.90
C SER A 44 21.57 4.87 -42.96
N VAL A 45 20.71 4.23 -42.18
CA VAL A 45 19.88 4.90 -41.18
C VAL A 45 20.80 5.71 -40.28
N THR A 46 20.69 7.03 -40.36
CA THR A 46 21.54 7.92 -39.57
C THR A 46 21.07 7.93 -38.11
N ALA A 47 21.92 8.35 -37.18
CA ALA A 47 21.52 8.54 -35.79
C ALA A 47 20.38 9.58 -35.66
N GLU A 48 20.29 10.52 -36.61
CA GLU A 48 19.22 11.51 -36.71
C GLU A 48 17.88 10.88 -37.13
N ASP A 49 17.90 9.93 -38.06
CA ASP A 49 16.69 9.18 -38.46
C ASP A 49 16.14 8.33 -37.30
N ILE A 50 17.02 7.67 -36.54
CA ILE A 50 16.64 6.91 -35.34
C ILE A 50 16.05 7.84 -34.27
N TYR A 51 16.59 9.04 -34.13
CA TYR A 51 16.07 10.03 -33.20
C TYR A 51 14.70 10.56 -33.64
N ALA A 52 14.52 10.85 -34.93
CA ALA A 52 13.26 11.30 -35.49
C ALA A 52 12.15 10.25 -35.33
N ILE A 53 12.46 8.97 -35.58
CA ILE A 53 11.52 7.86 -35.38
C ILE A 53 11.16 7.71 -33.89
N LYS A 54 12.15 7.76 -32.99
CA LYS A 54 11.90 7.71 -31.53
C LYS A 54 11.05 8.89 -31.05
N LEU A 55 11.22 10.05 -31.66
CA LEU A 55 10.44 11.25 -31.34
C LEU A 55 9.00 11.12 -31.84
N ALA A 56 8.80 10.66 -33.08
CA ALA A 56 7.47 10.42 -33.65
C ALA A 56 6.67 9.38 -32.85
N VAL A 57 7.32 8.29 -32.42
CA VAL A 57 6.70 7.27 -31.56
C VAL A 57 6.29 7.85 -30.20
N LYS A 58 7.13 8.68 -29.57
CA LYS A 58 6.79 9.35 -28.31
C LYS A 58 5.64 10.34 -28.46
N GLN A 59 5.57 11.05 -29.58
CA GLN A 59 4.51 12.01 -29.86
C GLN A 59 3.17 11.29 -30.16
N ALA A 60 3.20 10.20 -30.92
CA ALA A 60 2.03 9.35 -31.12
C ALA A 60 1.55 8.71 -29.81
N GLN A 61 2.46 8.34 -28.90
CA GLN A 61 2.12 7.86 -27.56
C GLN A 61 1.36 8.93 -26.75
N PHE A 62 1.82 10.17 -26.77
CA PHE A 62 1.16 11.26 -26.05
C PHE A 62 -0.26 11.51 -26.57
N LEU A 63 -0.44 11.52 -27.90
CA LEU A 63 -1.75 11.67 -28.55
C LEU A 63 -2.70 10.50 -28.23
N TYR A 64 -2.15 9.29 -28.08
CA TYR A 64 -2.91 8.12 -27.68
C TYR A 64 -3.37 8.18 -26.21
N GLU A 65 -2.51 8.64 -25.30
CA GLU A 65 -2.86 8.86 -23.89
C GLU A 65 -3.93 9.97 -23.75
N GLU A 66 -3.82 11.02 -24.56
CA GLU A 66 -4.80 12.09 -24.62
C GLU A 66 -6.17 11.61 -25.15
N ALA A 67 -6.17 10.75 -26.18
CA ALA A 67 -7.38 10.14 -26.71
C ALA A 67 -8.12 9.31 -25.66
N LEU A 68 -7.38 8.54 -24.84
CA LEU A 68 -7.95 7.76 -23.73
C LEU A 68 -8.54 8.67 -22.65
N MET A 69 -7.85 9.76 -22.30
CA MET A 69 -8.35 10.74 -21.35
C MET A 69 -9.67 11.38 -21.83
N TYR A 70 -9.75 11.82 -23.08
CA TYR A 70 -11.00 12.38 -23.64
C TYR A 70 -12.13 11.36 -23.69
N TYR A 71 -11.80 10.08 -23.92
CA TYR A 71 -12.78 9.00 -23.91
C TYR A 71 -13.35 8.73 -22.50
N GLU A 72 -12.49 8.70 -21.48
CA GLU A 72 -12.89 8.54 -20.07
C GLU A 72 -13.78 9.70 -19.59
N GLN A 73 -13.58 10.89 -20.14
CA GLN A 73 -14.42 12.07 -19.91
C GLN A 73 -15.72 12.08 -20.74
N GLY A 74 -15.97 11.05 -21.55
CA GLY A 74 -17.17 10.92 -22.39
C GLY A 74 -17.13 11.74 -23.69
N ASN A 75 -16.03 12.43 -24.00
CA ASN A 75 -15.87 13.26 -25.20
C ASN A 75 -15.35 12.44 -26.39
N LYS A 76 -16.24 11.59 -26.93
CA LYS A 76 -15.93 10.60 -27.99
C LYS A 76 -15.39 11.21 -29.29
N ARG A 77 -15.80 12.44 -29.63
CA ARG A 77 -15.36 13.11 -30.87
C ARG A 77 -13.89 13.53 -30.81
N ARG A 78 -13.45 14.09 -29.67
CA ARG A 78 -12.04 14.47 -29.49
C ARG A 78 -11.14 13.24 -29.35
N ALA A 79 -11.62 12.20 -28.65
CA ALA A 79 -10.92 10.93 -28.57
C ALA A 79 -10.64 10.33 -29.97
N GLY A 80 -11.62 10.39 -30.87
CA GLY A 80 -11.44 9.93 -32.26
C GLY A 80 -10.39 10.73 -33.04
N LEU A 81 -10.40 12.06 -32.92
CA LEU A 81 -9.45 12.93 -33.63
C LEU A 81 -8.00 12.74 -33.14
N SER A 82 -7.77 12.75 -31.81
CA SER A 82 -6.44 12.51 -31.24
C SER A 82 -5.89 11.13 -31.61
N PHE A 83 -6.78 10.14 -31.76
CA PHE A 83 -6.41 8.80 -32.19
C PHE A 83 -6.02 8.74 -33.68
N GLU A 84 -6.78 9.39 -34.56
CA GLU A 84 -6.49 9.47 -35.98
C GLU A 84 -5.17 10.20 -36.27
N GLU A 85 -4.88 11.24 -35.49
CA GLU A 85 -3.62 11.99 -35.55
C GLU A 85 -2.42 11.13 -35.11
N ALA A 86 -2.58 10.34 -34.04
CA ALA A 86 -1.54 9.38 -33.60
C ALA A 86 -1.24 8.33 -34.69
N LEU A 87 -2.27 7.83 -35.38
CA LEU A 87 -2.10 6.85 -36.46
C LEU A 87 -1.43 7.45 -37.70
N ASN A 88 -1.81 8.68 -38.08
CA ASN A 88 -1.17 9.37 -39.21
C ASN A 88 0.30 9.65 -38.93
N MET A 89 0.65 10.06 -37.70
CA MET A 89 2.02 10.28 -37.27
C MET A 89 2.88 9.01 -37.33
N LEU A 90 2.31 7.85 -36.97
CA LEU A 90 2.99 6.56 -37.10
C LEU A 90 3.11 6.10 -38.57
N ARG A 91 2.16 6.47 -39.43
CA ARG A 91 2.18 6.14 -40.86
C ARG A 91 3.21 6.96 -41.63
N GLU A 92 3.43 8.20 -41.22
CA GLU A 92 4.40 9.12 -41.84
C GLU A 92 5.83 8.87 -41.39
N ALA A 93 6.03 8.22 -40.24
CA ALA A 93 7.32 7.66 -39.87
C ALA A 93 7.66 6.50 -40.83
N GLN A 94 8.71 6.65 -41.66
CA GLN A 94 9.17 5.64 -42.62
C GLN A 94 9.73 4.40 -41.89
N ILE A 95 8.84 3.58 -41.35
CA ILE A 95 9.12 2.31 -40.67
C ILE A 95 9.11 1.19 -41.74
N ASP A 96 10.00 0.20 -41.62
CA ASP A 96 10.19 -0.87 -42.61
C ASP A 96 8.93 -1.73 -42.84
N THR A 97 8.87 -2.36 -44.00
CA THR A 97 7.71 -3.10 -44.52
C THR A 97 7.30 -4.30 -43.65
N ASP A 98 8.24 -4.97 -42.98
CA ASP A 98 7.96 -6.13 -42.13
C ASP A 98 7.32 -5.69 -40.81
N THR A 99 7.82 -4.60 -40.24
CA THR A 99 7.20 -3.94 -39.08
C THR A 99 5.80 -3.42 -39.42
N GLN A 100 5.61 -2.90 -40.66
CA GLN A 100 4.31 -2.44 -41.15
C GLN A 100 3.29 -3.59 -41.32
N TYR A 101 3.72 -4.76 -41.78
CA TYR A 101 2.87 -5.94 -41.93
C TYR A 101 2.48 -6.55 -40.57
N MET A 102 3.43 -6.62 -39.64
CA MET A 102 3.21 -7.10 -38.27
C MET A 102 2.25 -6.21 -37.47
N LEU A 103 2.36 -4.89 -37.63
CA LEU A 103 1.43 -3.93 -37.02
C LEU A 103 0.04 -4.01 -37.65
N LYS A 104 -0.05 -4.17 -38.98
CA LYS A 104 -1.32 -4.30 -39.70
C LYS A 104 -2.13 -5.52 -39.23
N ASP A 105 -1.49 -6.67 -39.08
CA ASP A 105 -2.17 -7.91 -38.68
C ASP A 105 -2.53 -7.90 -37.17
N SER A 106 -1.64 -7.33 -36.34
CA SER A 106 -1.90 -7.13 -34.91
C SER A 106 -3.06 -6.15 -34.67
N MET A 107 -3.15 -5.09 -35.47
CA MET A 107 -4.25 -4.13 -35.42
C MET A 107 -5.55 -4.73 -35.95
N ALA A 108 -5.52 -5.46 -37.07
CA ALA A 108 -6.70 -6.12 -37.63
C ALA A 108 -7.33 -7.15 -36.66
N ASN A 109 -6.49 -7.94 -35.99
CA ASN A 109 -6.94 -8.90 -34.97
C ASN A 109 -7.50 -8.19 -33.72
N LEU A 110 -6.87 -7.08 -33.30
CA LEU A 110 -7.38 -6.26 -32.19
C LEU A 110 -8.74 -5.62 -32.53
N PHE A 111 -8.95 -5.17 -33.77
CA PHE A 111 -10.23 -4.62 -34.22
C PHE A 111 -11.32 -5.68 -34.36
N ALA A 112 -11.00 -6.90 -34.82
CA ALA A 112 -11.94 -8.01 -34.85
C ALA A 112 -12.40 -8.41 -33.43
N ASP A 113 -11.49 -8.37 -32.46
CA ASP A 113 -11.81 -8.60 -31.04
C ASP A 113 -12.64 -7.45 -30.43
N ILE A 114 -12.45 -6.22 -30.89
CA ILE A 114 -13.28 -5.06 -30.51
C ILE A 114 -14.69 -5.17 -31.11
N ASP A 115 -14.82 -5.50 -32.39
CA ASP A 115 -16.13 -5.59 -33.07
C ASP A 115 -16.98 -6.76 -32.51
N LYS A 116 -16.32 -7.87 -32.17
CA LYS A 116 -16.92 -9.02 -31.47
C LYS A 116 -17.36 -8.69 -30.04
N ALA A 117 -16.63 -7.83 -29.33
CA ALA A 117 -16.98 -7.35 -27.99
C ALA A 117 -18.11 -6.31 -28.01
N LEU A 118 -18.27 -5.55 -29.10
CA LEU A 118 -19.33 -4.55 -29.27
C LEU A 118 -20.67 -5.16 -29.69
N THR A 119 -20.65 -6.23 -30.49
CA THR A 119 -21.85 -6.99 -30.90
C THR A 119 -22.43 -7.83 -29.76
N SER A 120 -21.59 -8.34 -28.85
CA SER A 120 -22.04 -9.07 -27.65
C SER A 120 -22.59 -8.17 -26.54
N ASN A 121 -22.31 -6.86 -26.56
CA ASN A 121 -22.82 -5.87 -25.60
C ASN A 121 -24.11 -5.14 -26.05
N ARG A 122 -24.69 -5.48 -27.21
CA ARG A 122 -25.96 -4.89 -27.69
C ARG A 122 -27.20 -5.74 -27.42
N ALA A 123 -27.05 -6.95 -26.88
CA ALA A 123 -28.15 -7.89 -26.71
C ALA A 123 -28.24 -8.44 -25.29
N THR A 124 -28.33 -7.56 -24.28
CA THR A 124 -29.14 -7.75 -23.06
C THR A 124 -28.98 -6.51 -22.19
N GLY A 125 -30.02 -5.68 -22.13
CA GLY A 125 -30.13 -4.66 -21.10
C GLY A 125 -30.59 -5.34 -19.81
N GLU A 126 -29.74 -5.39 -18.78
CA GLU A 126 -30.16 -5.62 -17.40
C GLU A 126 -29.04 -5.27 -16.39
N SER A 127 -29.39 -4.40 -15.43
CA SER A 127 -28.77 -4.08 -14.12
C SER A 127 -27.27 -3.82 -13.98
N ALA A 128 -26.91 -2.65 -13.42
CA ALA A 128 -25.55 -2.25 -13.08
C ALA A 128 -24.95 -3.11 -11.96
N ALA A 129 -24.38 -4.26 -12.31
CA ALA A 129 -23.62 -5.09 -11.39
C ALA A 129 -22.26 -4.43 -11.08
N THR A 130 -21.96 -4.26 -9.79
CA THR A 130 -20.65 -3.85 -9.28
C THR A 130 -19.58 -4.82 -9.81
N HIS A 131 -18.67 -4.34 -10.66
CA HIS A 131 -17.57 -5.16 -11.16
C HIS A 131 -16.44 -5.19 -10.12
N TYR A 132 -16.20 -6.34 -9.49
CA TYR A 132 -15.04 -6.58 -8.63
C TYR A 132 -13.81 -6.96 -9.47
N GLU A 133 -12.62 -6.49 -9.09
CA GLU A 133 -11.37 -6.88 -9.75
C GLU A 133 -10.75 -8.13 -9.12
N VAL A 134 -10.93 -8.32 -7.81
CA VAL A 134 -10.73 -9.55 -7.08
C VAL A 134 -11.92 -10.45 -7.36
N LEU A 135 -11.69 -11.71 -7.70
CA LEU A 135 -12.76 -12.68 -7.90
C LEU A 135 -13.50 -12.92 -6.57
N ILE A 136 -14.72 -12.41 -6.45
CA ILE A 136 -15.61 -12.67 -5.30
C ILE A 136 -16.44 -13.90 -5.62
N ASP A 137 -15.87 -15.09 -5.38
CA ASP A 137 -16.57 -16.36 -5.60
C ASP A 137 -17.66 -16.56 -4.53
N THR A 138 -18.88 -16.14 -4.86
CA THR A 138 -20.07 -16.35 -4.02
C THR A 138 -20.44 -17.83 -3.90
N GLY A 139 -19.94 -18.72 -4.75
CA GLY A 139 -20.13 -20.17 -4.66
C GLY A 139 -19.22 -20.85 -3.64
N ASN A 140 -18.18 -20.16 -3.14
CA ASN A 140 -17.23 -20.74 -2.21
C ASN A 140 -17.88 -21.12 -0.87
N GLU A 141 -17.89 -22.41 -0.55
CA GLU A 141 -18.55 -22.95 0.66
C GLU A 141 -18.05 -22.32 1.97
N LEU A 142 -16.74 -22.05 2.06
CA LEU A 142 -16.16 -21.41 3.24
C LEU A 142 -16.57 -19.94 3.33
N ALA A 143 -16.63 -19.23 2.20
CA ALA A 143 -17.10 -17.85 2.18
C ALA A 143 -18.56 -17.78 2.61
N GLN A 144 -19.41 -18.69 2.14
CA GLN A 144 -20.81 -18.80 2.58
C GLN A 144 -20.95 -19.12 4.08
N LYS A 145 -20.07 -19.99 4.60
CA LYS A 145 -20.02 -20.26 6.04
C LYS A 145 -19.64 -19.01 6.85
N TYR A 146 -18.66 -18.23 6.40
CA TYR A 146 -18.28 -16.98 7.05
C TYR A 146 -19.34 -15.90 6.90
N LEU A 147 -20.02 -15.82 5.75
CA LEU A 147 -21.16 -14.93 5.53
C LEU A 147 -22.26 -15.19 6.56
N LYS A 148 -22.63 -16.46 6.77
CA LYS A 148 -23.60 -16.85 7.80
C LYS A 148 -23.08 -16.55 9.21
N LEU A 149 -21.82 -16.84 9.48
CA LEU A 149 -21.21 -16.60 10.80
C LEU A 149 -21.21 -15.12 11.16
N TYR A 150 -20.75 -14.26 10.25
CA TYR A 150 -20.59 -12.82 10.43
C TYR A 150 -21.91 -12.05 10.45
N THR A 151 -23.01 -12.67 10.05
CA THR A 151 -24.36 -12.09 10.11
C THR A 151 -25.16 -12.54 11.33
N GLN A 152 -24.55 -13.26 12.28
CA GLN A 152 -25.21 -13.82 13.45
C GLN A 152 -24.43 -13.58 14.75
N GLY A 153 -25.17 -13.42 15.86
CA GLY A 153 -24.65 -13.37 17.23
C GLY A 153 -23.49 -12.39 17.45
N LYS A 154 -22.55 -12.79 18.31
CA LYS A 154 -21.36 -11.99 18.66
C LYS A 154 -20.47 -11.61 17.46
N PRO A 155 -20.22 -12.49 16.46
CA PRO A 155 -19.50 -12.08 15.26
C PRO A 155 -20.16 -10.92 14.52
N LYS A 156 -21.50 -10.89 14.41
CA LYS A 156 -22.22 -9.75 13.83
C LYS A 156 -21.91 -8.44 14.54
N GLU A 157 -21.95 -8.43 15.87
CA GLU A 157 -21.63 -7.24 16.66
C GLU A 157 -20.21 -6.72 16.42
N LEU A 158 -19.25 -7.64 16.23
CA LEU A 158 -17.86 -7.29 15.92
C LEU A 158 -17.75 -6.66 14.52
N ILE A 159 -18.44 -7.21 13.54
CA ILE A 159 -18.48 -6.68 12.17
C ILE A 159 -19.21 -5.34 12.13
N THR A 160 -20.33 -5.17 12.86
CA THR A 160 -20.99 -3.87 13.03
C THR A 160 -19.99 -2.82 13.52
N LYS A 161 -19.29 -3.08 14.63
CA LYS A 161 -18.28 -2.16 15.17
C LYS A 161 -17.12 -1.91 14.21
N ALA A 162 -16.73 -2.91 13.42
CA ALA A 162 -15.69 -2.75 12.41
C ALA A 162 -16.15 -1.82 11.28
N LEU A 163 -17.40 -1.99 10.80
CA LEU A 163 -18.00 -1.12 9.79
C LEU A 163 -18.15 0.31 10.32
N GLU A 164 -18.67 0.51 11.53
CA GLU A 164 -18.76 1.84 12.16
C GLU A 164 -17.38 2.53 12.17
N ARG A 165 -16.36 1.86 12.74
CA ARG A 165 -14.98 2.38 12.80
C ARG A 165 -14.36 2.63 11.42
N SER A 166 -14.72 1.84 10.41
CA SER A 166 -14.19 1.99 9.06
C SER A 166 -14.51 3.36 8.46
N GLY A 167 -15.62 3.99 8.86
CA GLY A 167 -16.04 5.31 8.40
C GLY A 167 -14.95 6.38 8.50
N ARG A 168 -14.13 6.34 9.57
CA ARG A 168 -13.05 7.31 9.80
C ARG A 168 -11.96 7.29 8.75
N TYR A 169 -11.74 6.14 8.11
CA TYR A 169 -10.56 5.88 7.28
C TYR A 169 -10.90 5.49 5.84
N ARG A 170 -12.15 5.06 5.56
CA ARG A 170 -12.54 4.43 4.30
C ARG A 170 -12.25 5.28 3.08
N ALA A 171 -12.57 6.58 3.11
CA ALA A 171 -12.31 7.49 2.01
C ALA A 171 -10.80 7.58 1.70
N MET A 172 -9.99 7.86 2.72
CA MET A 172 -8.52 7.89 2.59
C MET A 172 -7.96 6.57 2.06
N ILE A 173 -8.46 5.43 2.56
CA ILE A 173 -8.01 4.12 2.09
C ILE A 173 -8.33 3.91 0.62
N LEU A 174 -9.55 4.23 0.18
CA LEU A 174 -9.95 4.10 -1.22
C LEU A 174 -9.10 5.01 -2.13
N ASP A 175 -8.81 6.23 -1.70
CA ASP A 175 -7.95 7.16 -2.45
C ASP A 175 -6.52 6.62 -2.60
N VAL A 176 -5.96 6.05 -1.53
CA VAL A 176 -4.62 5.42 -1.59
C VAL A 176 -4.65 4.17 -2.47
N LEU A 177 -5.66 3.30 -2.36
CA LEU A 177 -5.78 2.13 -3.23
C LEU A 177 -5.84 2.54 -4.71
N ALA A 178 -6.61 3.58 -5.04
CA ALA A 178 -6.70 4.13 -6.39
C ALA A 178 -5.36 4.67 -6.90
N GLN A 179 -4.61 5.42 -6.08
CA GLN A 179 -3.26 5.93 -6.42
C GLN A 179 -2.28 4.80 -6.76
N TYR A 180 -2.40 3.64 -6.10
CA TYR A 180 -1.55 2.48 -6.37
C TYR A 180 -2.07 1.59 -7.51
N GLY A 181 -3.27 1.85 -8.02
CA GLY A 181 -3.94 1.05 -9.05
C GLY A 181 -4.45 -0.29 -8.52
N LEU A 182 -4.93 -0.32 -7.27
CA LEU A 182 -5.38 -1.51 -6.57
C LEU A 182 -6.91 -1.62 -6.52
N PRO A 183 -7.47 -2.84 -6.42
CA PRO A 183 -8.91 -3.05 -6.29
C PRO A 183 -9.52 -2.34 -5.08
N ARG A 184 -10.70 -1.72 -5.28
CA ARG A 184 -11.41 -0.98 -4.22
C ARG A 184 -11.82 -1.87 -3.05
N GLU A 185 -12.16 -3.12 -3.30
CA GLU A 185 -12.62 -4.10 -2.33
C GLU A 185 -11.56 -4.45 -1.27
N LEU A 186 -10.27 -4.17 -1.52
CA LEU A 186 -9.23 -4.28 -0.51
C LEU A 186 -9.47 -3.37 0.70
N VAL A 187 -10.36 -2.39 0.59
CA VAL A 187 -10.89 -1.62 1.72
C VAL A 187 -11.55 -2.50 2.79
N TYR A 188 -11.94 -3.74 2.49
CA TYR A 188 -12.50 -4.66 3.48
C TYR A 188 -11.45 -5.53 4.18
N LEU A 189 -10.22 -5.54 3.69
CA LEU A 189 -9.12 -6.31 4.28
C LEU A 189 -8.86 -5.93 5.75
N PRO A 190 -8.89 -4.64 6.16
CA PRO A 190 -8.73 -4.27 7.55
C PRO A 190 -9.79 -4.81 8.53
N ILE A 191 -10.97 -5.23 8.03
CA ILE A 191 -11.96 -5.93 8.86
C ILE A 191 -11.38 -7.28 9.30
N VAL A 192 -10.78 -8.02 8.36
CA VAL A 192 -10.18 -9.34 8.62
C VAL A 192 -8.96 -9.21 9.52
N GLU A 193 -8.14 -8.17 9.33
CA GLU A 193 -6.89 -8.00 10.05
C GLU A 193 -7.07 -7.53 11.50
N SER A 194 -7.82 -6.45 11.72
CA SER A 194 -7.87 -5.78 13.03
C SER A 194 -9.27 -5.34 13.44
N LEU A 195 -10.30 -5.69 12.65
CA LEU A 195 -11.61 -5.08 12.74
C LEU A 195 -11.52 -3.54 12.67
N TYR A 196 -10.63 -3.00 11.84
CA TYR A 196 -10.34 -1.55 11.75
C TYR A 196 -9.78 -0.91 13.04
N ASN A 197 -9.20 -1.69 13.96
CA ASN A 197 -8.61 -1.17 15.18
C ASN A 197 -7.15 -0.73 14.98
N ASN A 198 -6.91 0.58 15.04
CA ASN A 198 -5.58 1.16 14.89
C ASN A 198 -4.61 0.87 16.05
N ASN A 199 -5.10 0.37 17.18
CA ASN A 199 -4.26 0.00 18.33
C ASN A 199 -4.11 -1.52 18.51
N ASP A 200 -4.59 -2.33 17.57
CA ASP A 200 -4.57 -3.79 17.72
C ASP A 200 -3.15 -4.35 17.59
N LEU A 201 -2.70 -5.10 18.59
CA LEU A 201 -1.38 -5.69 18.67
C LEU A 201 -1.51 -7.21 18.77
N SER A 202 -1.07 -7.92 17.74
CA SER A 202 -1.07 -9.38 17.76
C SER A 202 0.01 -9.93 18.71
N ARG A 203 -0.15 -11.19 19.11
CA ARG A 203 0.86 -11.91 19.90
C ARG A 203 2.22 -12.01 19.20
N ALA A 204 2.23 -12.01 17.87
CA ALA A 204 3.44 -12.05 17.06
C ALA A 204 4.08 -10.66 16.86
N GLY A 205 3.36 -9.58 17.18
CA GLY A 205 3.86 -8.21 17.09
C GLY A 205 3.37 -7.42 15.86
N ALA A 206 2.44 -7.98 15.08
CA ALA A 206 1.70 -7.22 14.06
C ALA A 206 0.88 -6.11 14.73
N LEU A 207 0.81 -4.93 14.10
CA LEU A 207 0.22 -3.74 14.73
C LEU A 207 -0.63 -2.93 13.74
N GLY A 208 -1.72 -2.37 14.26
CA GLY A 208 -2.53 -1.36 13.58
C GLY A 208 -3.61 -1.92 12.66
N ILE A 209 -4.22 -1.02 11.89
CA ILE A 209 -5.36 -1.31 10.99
C ILE A 209 -5.03 -2.47 10.03
N TRP A 210 -3.80 -2.49 9.52
CA TRP A 210 -3.30 -3.41 8.51
C TRP A 210 -2.48 -4.57 9.08
N GLN A 211 -2.33 -4.67 10.41
CA GLN A 211 -1.53 -5.71 11.09
C GLN A 211 -0.14 -5.92 10.48
N ILE A 212 0.61 -4.84 10.25
CA ILE A 212 1.92 -4.95 9.61
C ILE A 212 2.98 -5.39 10.64
N MET A 213 3.77 -6.41 10.29
CA MET A 213 4.90 -6.85 11.12
C MET A 213 6.00 -5.78 11.21
N PRO A 214 6.72 -5.65 12.34
CA PRO A 214 7.70 -4.57 12.53
C PRO A 214 8.81 -4.56 11.46
N GLU A 215 9.28 -5.74 11.06
CA GLU A 215 10.32 -5.91 10.04
C GLU A 215 9.82 -5.48 8.66
N ARG A 216 8.60 -5.91 8.29
CA ARG A 216 7.94 -5.52 7.04
C ARG A 216 7.70 -4.02 6.99
N ALA A 217 7.20 -3.43 8.08
CA ALA A 217 6.98 -2.00 8.18
C ALA A 217 8.26 -1.21 7.87
N ARG A 218 9.40 -1.60 8.46
CA ARG A 218 10.70 -0.97 8.16
C ARG A 218 11.13 -1.15 6.71
N ALA A 219 10.92 -2.35 6.13
CA ALA A 219 11.23 -2.61 4.72
C ALA A 219 10.39 -1.73 3.77
N LEU A 220 9.15 -1.40 4.16
CA LEU A 220 8.24 -0.51 3.43
C LEU A 220 8.44 0.97 3.77
N GLY A 221 9.52 1.33 4.47
CA GLY A 221 9.87 2.72 4.77
C GLY A 221 9.19 3.33 6.01
N LEU A 222 8.40 2.56 6.76
CA LEU A 222 7.81 3.03 8.02
C LEU A 222 8.86 3.07 9.13
N LYS A 223 8.82 4.13 9.94
CA LYS A 223 9.63 4.26 11.16
C LYS A 223 8.95 3.54 12.32
N VAL A 224 9.66 2.55 12.85
CA VAL A 224 9.25 1.77 14.03
C VAL A 224 10.39 1.82 15.05
N ASN A 225 10.25 2.67 16.06
CA ASN A 225 11.26 2.86 17.10
C ASN A 225 10.61 3.25 18.46
N HIS A 226 11.42 3.75 19.39
CA HIS A 226 10.94 4.11 20.73
C HIS A 226 9.97 5.30 20.73
N TRP A 227 10.19 6.27 19.84
CA TRP A 227 9.44 7.52 19.79
C TRP A 227 8.14 7.37 19.00
N VAL A 228 8.26 6.68 17.86
CA VAL A 228 7.19 6.55 16.86
C VAL A 228 7.02 5.10 16.42
N ASP A 229 5.77 4.71 16.22
CA ASP A 229 5.40 3.48 15.52
C ASP A 229 4.37 3.82 14.43
N GLU A 230 4.86 4.07 13.21
CA GLU A 230 4.04 4.55 12.09
C GLU A 230 3.07 3.49 11.54
N ARG A 231 3.12 2.26 12.04
CA ARG A 231 2.06 1.27 11.78
C ARG A 231 0.72 1.68 12.39
N LYS A 232 0.74 2.58 13.37
CA LYS A 232 -0.45 3.19 13.97
C LYS A 232 -0.83 4.51 13.30
N ASP A 233 -0.09 4.98 12.30
CA ASP A 233 -0.49 6.12 11.49
C ASP A 233 -1.39 5.58 10.35
N PRO A 234 -2.71 5.91 10.32
CA PRO A 234 -3.62 5.29 9.37
C PRO A 234 -3.23 5.51 7.91
N GLU A 235 -2.77 6.71 7.54
CA GLU A 235 -2.42 7.00 6.15
C GLU A 235 -1.09 6.32 5.77
N LYS A 236 -0.04 6.47 6.58
CA LYS A 236 1.26 5.86 6.30
C LYS A 236 1.17 4.34 6.27
N ALA A 237 0.46 3.73 7.23
CA ALA A 237 0.25 2.30 7.25
C ALA A 237 -0.54 1.82 6.02
N THR A 238 -1.52 2.59 5.55
CA THR A 238 -2.28 2.27 4.34
C THR A 238 -1.42 2.34 3.08
N ARG A 239 -0.57 3.37 2.94
CA ARG A 239 0.37 3.46 1.80
C ARG A 239 1.36 2.29 1.79
N ALA A 240 1.88 1.92 2.96
CA ALA A 240 2.75 0.75 3.10
C ALA A 240 2.01 -0.56 2.76
N ALA A 241 0.80 -0.76 3.25
CA ALA A 241 -0.02 -1.93 2.94
C ALA A 241 -0.36 -2.01 1.44
N ALA A 242 -0.72 -0.88 0.82
CA ALA A 242 -0.99 -0.78 -0.62
C ALA A 242 0.25 -1.13 -1.45
N GLN A 243 1.43 -0.59 -1.09
CA GLN A 243 2.68 -0.99 -1.72
C GLN A 243 2.91 -2.49 -1.61
N TYR A 244 2.74 -3.07 -0.42
CA TYR A 244 2.97 -4.50 -0.22
C TYR A 244 1.97 -5.37 -0.99
N LEU A 245 0.68 -5.03 -0.99
CA LEU A 245 -0.34 -5.75 -1.78
C LEU A 245 -0.05 -5.69 -3.28
N LYS A 246 0.49 -4.56 -3.77
CA LYS A 246 0.95 -4.43 -5.16
C LYS A 246 2.12 -5.34 -5.48
N GLU A 247 3.11 -5.41 -4.58
CA GLU A 247 4.26 -6.32 -4.70
C GLU A 247 3.80 -7.79 -4.71
N LEU A 248 2.88 -8.17 -3.81
CA LEU A 248 2.31 -9.51 -3.74
C LEU A 248 1.55 -9.86 -5.02
N HIS A 249 0.67 -8.98 -5.50
CA HIS A 249 -0.05 -9.23 -6.75
C HIS A 249 0.90 -9.31 -7.95
N THR A 250 1.97 -8.52 -7.97
CA THR A 250 3.00 -8.62 -9.02
C THR A 250 3.73 -9.96 -8.98
N MET A 251 3.96 -10.51 -7.78
CA MET A 251 4.63 -11.80 -7.59
C MET A 251 3.76 -12.99 -7.99
N PHE A 252 2.46 -12.96 -7.70
CA PHE A 252 1.57 -14.11 -7.89
C PHE A 252 0.64 -14.00 -9.12
N ASP A 253 0.44 -12.80 -9.67
CA ASP A 253 -0.55 -12.46 -10.72
C ASP A 253 -1.96 -13.02 -10.44
N ASP A 254 -2.30 -13.16 -9.15
CA ASP A 254 -3.57 -13.67 -8.68
C ASP A 254 -3.88 -13.04 -7.29
N TRP A 255 -5.07 -12.46 -7.16
CA TRP A 255 -5.47 -11.78 -5.93
C TRP A 255 -5.69 -12.71 -4.75
N HIS A 256 -6.18 -13.93 -4.96
CA HIS A 256 -6.38 -14.89 -3.87
C HIS A 256 -5.03 -15.38 -3.32
N LEU A 257 -4.06 -15.64 -4.19
CA LEU A 257 -2.69 -15.93 -3.79
C LEU A 257 -2.03 -14.71 -3.12
N ALA A 258 -2.22 -13.50 -3.64
CA ALA A 258 -1.70 -12.28 -3.02
C ALA A 258 -2.26 -12.08 -1.59
N LEU A 259 -3.56 -12.26 -1.39
CA LEU A 259 -4.20 -12.19 -0.08
C LEU A 259 -3.71 -13.29 0.86
N ALA A 260 -3.59 -14.53 0.37
CA ALA A 260 -3.02 -15.62 1.16
C ALA A 260 -1.56 -15.33 1.57
N ALA A 261 -0.78 -14.71 0.69
CA ALA A 261 0.60 -14.33 0.96
C ALA A 261 0.70 -13.17 1.95
N TYR A 262 -0.27 -12.26 1.96
CA TYR A 262 -0.35 -11.18 2.94
C TYR A 262 -0.39 -11.74 4.37
N ASN A 263 -1.21 -12.78 4.61
CA ASN A 263 -1.29 -13.50 5.89
C ASN A 263 -0.06 -14.39 6.14
N ARG A 264 0.33 -15.21 5.17
CA ARG A 264 1.33 -16.28 5.33
C ARG A 264 2.78 -15.79 5.30
N GLY A 265 3.01 -14.65 4.66
CA GLY A 265 4.31 -14.20 4.14
C GLY A 265 4.57 -14.73 2.73
N GLU A 266 5.14 -13.89 1.87
CA GLU A 266 5.32 -14.15 0.44
C GLU A 266 6.23 -15.35 0.15
N PHE A 267 7.36 -15.44 0.84
CA PHE A 267 8.30 -16.56 0.66
C PHE A 267 7.73 -17.87 1.21
N GLY A 268 6.94 -17.78 2.28
CA GLY A 268 6.22 -18.92 2.84
C GLY A 268 5.23 -19.47 1.84
N LEU A 269 4.35 -18.61 1.30
CA LEU A 269 3.34 -19.02 0.33
C LEU A 269 3.97 -19.52 -0.97
N ALA A 270 4.97 -18.82 -1.53
CA ALA A 270 5.64 -19.22 -2.76
C ALA A 270 6.28 -20.61 -2.65
N ARG A 271 6.89 -20.90 -1.49
CA ARG A 271 7.45 -22.21 -1.17
C ARG A 271 6.36 -23.27 -1.07
N ASP A 272 5.29 -22.98 -0.34
CA ASP A 272 4.17 -23.90 -0.11
C ASP A 272 3.45 -24.21 -1.46
N LEU A 273 3.32 -23.22 -2.35
CA LEU A 273 2.76 -23.33 -3.71
C LEU A 273 3.63 -24.25 -4.59
N LYS A 274 4.95 -24.01 -4.59
CA LYS A 274 5.92 -24.80 -5.35
C LYS A 274 5.93 -26.27 -4.94
N PHE A 275 6.01 -26.56 -3.63
CA PHE A 275 6.10 -27.94 -3.16
C PHE A 275 4.80 -28.73 -3.34
N SER A 276 3.66 -28.06 -3.17
CA SER A 276 2.37 -28.69 -3.39
C SER A 276 2.01 -28.87 -4.86
N LYS A 277 2.75 -28.23 -5.79
CA LYS A 277 2.44 -28.15 -7.22
C LYS A 277 1.03 -27.60 -7.49
N ALA A 278 0.51 -26.79 -6.58
CA ALA A 278 -0.78 -26.15 -6.72
C ALA A 278 -0.64 -24.92 -7.61
N THR A 279 -1.75 -24.48 -8.21
CA THR A 279 -1.80 -23.26 -9.03
C THR A 279 -2.64 -22.14 -8.39
N ASN A 280 -3.40 -22.45 -7.33
CA ASN A 280 -4.26 -21.52 -6.62
C ASN A 280 -4.42 -21.94 -5.14
N ILE A 281 -5.06 -21.08 -4.35
CA ILE A 281 -5.19 -21.28 -2.90
C ILE A 281 -6.13 -22.46 -2.56
N GLU A 282 -7.09 -22.76 -3.43
CA GLU A 282 -8.04 -23.88 -3.28
C GLU A 282 -7.30 -25.22 -3.34
N GLN A 283 -6.48 -25.43 -4.37
CA GLN A 283 -5.66 -26.63 -4.50
C GLN A 283 -4.64 -26.74 -3.34
N MET A 284 -4.07 -25.62 -2.89
CA MET A 284 -3.18 -25.62 -1.72
C MET A 284 -3.94 -26.08 -0.46
N LYS A 285 -5.20 -25.66 -0.28
CA LYS A 285 -6.06 -26.10 0.83
C LYS A 285 -6.37 -27.59 0.74
N GLU A 286 -6.81 -28.08 -0.42
CA GLU A 286 -7.15 -29.49 -0.66
C GLU A 286 -5.97 -30.43 -0.40
N ARG A 287 -4.75 -29.98 -0.74
CA ARG A 287 -3.51 -30.73 -0.53
C ARG A 287 -2.91 -30.51 0.87
N HIS A 288 -3.59 -29.79 1.75
CA HIS A 288 -3.09 -29.42 3.09
C HIS A 288 -1.70 -28.76 3.07
N ALA A 289 -1.42 -27.98 2.03
CA ALA A 289 -0.11 -27.36 1.79
C ALA A 289 0.09 -26.05 2.55
N VAL A 290 -0.99 -25.45 3.04
CA VAL A 290 -0.98 -24.18 3.80
C VAL A 290 -1.58 -24.37 5.19
N PRO A 291 -1.17 -23.56 6.18
CA PRO A 291 -1.80 -23.53 7.48
C PRO A 291 -3.30 -23.26 7.39
N ARG A 292 -4.06 -23.78 8.36
CA ARG A 292 -5.52 -23.56 8.45
C ARG A 292 -5.87 -22.07 8.50
N GLU A 293 -5.07 -21.24 9.15
CA GLU A 293 -5.30 -19.80 9.20
C GLU A 293 -5.30 -19.18 7.79
N THR A 294 -4.26 -19.48 7.00
CA THR A 294 -4.10 -18.99 5.63
C THR A 294 -5.20 -19.49 4.70
N SER A 295 -5.61 -20.77 4.81
CA SER A 295 -6.69 -21.30 3.95
C SER A 295 -8.07 -20.71 4.26
N LEU A 296 -8.26 -20.13 5.44
CA LEU A 296 -9.49 -19.44 5.82
C LEU A 296 -9.45 -17.95 5.51
N TYR A 297 -8.31 -17.39 5.12
CA TYR A 297 -8.12 -15.95 4.99
C TYR A 297 -8.89 -15.35 3.80
N VAL A 298 -8.75 -15.93 2.60
CA VAL A 298 -9.49 -15.48 1.39
C VAL A 298 -11.01 -15.62 1.55
N PRO A 299 -11.57 -16.75 2.06
CA PRO A 299 -12.99 -16.84 2.35
C PRO A 299 -13.53 -15.78 3.32
N GLN A 300 -12.75 -15.43 4.35
CA GLN A 300 -13.13 -14.37 5.30
C GLN A 300 -13.18 -12.99 4.61
N PHE A 301 -12.18 -12.69 3.76
CA PHE A 301 -12.17 -11.46 2.98
C PHE A 301 -13.37 -11.36 2.01
N ILE A 302 -13.69 -12.45 1.30
CA ILE A 302 -14.85 -12.51 0.41
C ILE A 302 -16.15 -12.23 1.20
N ALA A 303 -16.33 -12.89 2.35
CA ALA A 303 -17.51 -12.66 3.19
C ALA A 303 -17.60 -11.20 3.69
N CYS A 304 -16.49 -10.62 4.17
CA CYS A 304 -16.44 -9.22 4.58
C CYS A 304 -16.73 -8.24 3.44
N THR A 305 -16.30 -8.57 2.21
CA THR A 305 -16.57 -7.76 1.01
C THR A 305 -18.05 -7.76 0.67
N ILE A 306 -18.67 -8.94 0.60
CA ILE A 306 -20.10 -9.11 0.32
C ILE A 306 -20.94 -8.39 1.38
N ILE A 307 -20.65 -8.62 2.66
CA ILE A 307 -21.35 -7.93 3.76
C ILE A 307 -21.14 -6.43 3.66
N GLY A 308 -19.91 -5.99 3.41
CA GLY A 308 -19.55 -4.59 3.47
C GLY A 308 -20.18 -3.74 2.36
N ASP A 309 -20.35 -4.28 1.15
CA ASP A 309 -21.02 -3.56 0.05
C ASP A 309 -22.55 -3.62 0.15
N HIS A 310 -23.10 -4.63 0.85
CA HIS A 310 -24.54 -4.88 1.00
C HIS A 310 -25.01 -4.93 2.45
N TYR A 311 -24.39 -4.17 3.35
CA TYR A 311 -24.54 -4.36 4.81
C TYR A 311 -26.00 -4.23 5.28
N LYS A 312 -26.79 -3.34 4.65
CA LYS A 312 -28.22 -3.20 4.95
C LYS A 312 -29.02 -4.47 4.61
N ASP A 313 -28.69 -5.11 3.50
CA ASP A 313 -29.37 -6.33 3.03
C ASP A 313 -29.10 -7.51 3.99
N TYR A 314 -27.96 -7.49 4.68
CA TYR A 314 -27.60 -8.45 5.73
C TYR A 314 -28.08 -8.02 7.13
N GLY A 315 -28.95 -7.01 7.21
CA GLY A 315 -29.60 -6.56 8.45
C GLY A 315 -28.63 -5.89 9.42
N PHE A 316 -27.58 -5.24 8.93
CA PHE A 316 -26.74 -4.36 9.73
C PHE A 316 -27.33 -2.94 9.75
N ASP A 317 -27.50 -2.41 10.95
CA ASP A 317 -27.76 -0.99 11.17
C ASP A 317 -26.46 -0.35 11.64
N VAL A 318 -25.82 0.44 10.75
CA VAL A 318 -24.47 0.97 10.94
C VAL A 318 -24.51 2.48 10.78
N THR A 319 -24.05 3.18 11.82
CA THR A 319 -23.70 4.60 11.71
C THR A 319 -22.18 4.70 11.60
N PHE A 320 -21.70 5.10 10.43
CA PHE A 320 -20.27 5.23 10.18
C PHE A 320 -19.67 6.40 10.97
N ASP A 321 -18.56 6.14 11.67
CA ASP A 321 -17.79 7.17 12.35
C ASP A 321 -17.25 8.19 11.34
N LEU A 322 -17.27 9.46 11.70
CA LEU A 322 -16.67 10.51 10.87
C LEU A 322 -15.15 10.64 11.14
N PRO A 323 -14.34 11.03 10.14
CA PRO A 323 -12.95 11.38 10.35
C PRO A 323 -12.79 12.45 11.44
N THR A 324 -11.79 12.30 12.31
CA THR A 324 -11.52 13.28 13.36
C THR A 324 -10.86 14.53 12.77
N ALA A 325 -11.57 15.66 12.81
CA ALA A 325 -11.01 16.94 12.40
C ALA A 325 -9.86 17.36 13.32
N HIS A 326 -8.79 17.90 12.73
CA HIS A 326 -7.58 18.31 13.43
C HIS A 326 -6.87 19.42 12.66
N ASP A 327 -6.01 20.16 13.37
CA ASP A 327 -5.06 21.10 12.78
C ASP A 327 -3.66 20.49 12.73
N ASP A 328 -2.89 20.85 11.71
CA ASP A 328 -1.52 20.39 11.54
C ASP A 328 -0.48 21.45 11.89
N VAL A 329 0.50 21.04 12.69
CA VAL A 329 1.68 21.84 13.02
C VAL A 329 2.94 21.02 12.82
N VAL A 330 3.89 21.55 12.05
CA VAL A 330 5.22 20.94 11.90
C VAL A 330 6.06 21.31 13.12
N ILE A 331 6.60 20.30 13.79
CA ILE A 331 7.44 20.44 14.99
C ILE A 331 8.78 19.75 14.77
N ASP A 332 9.87 20.44 15.07
CA ASP A 332 11.24 19.94 15.01
C ASP A 332 11.90 19.81 16.40
N LYS A 333 11.17 20.19 17.46
CA LYS A 333 11.62 20.14 18.85
C LYS A 333 11.04 18.93 19.57
N ILE A 334 11.75 18.47 20.62
CA ILE A 334 11.19 17.53 21.60
C ILE A 334 10.30 18.32 22.56
N ILE A 335 9.00 18.05 22.51
CA ILE A 335 7.97 18.69 23.33
C ILE A 335 7.18 17.61 24.04
N ASP A 336 7.05 17.75 25.36
CA ASP A 336 6.22 16.88 26.20
C ASP A 336 4.75 16.98 25.80
N LEU A 337 4.06 15.84 25.72
CA LEU A 337 2.65 15.81 25.36
C LEU A 337 1.77 16.55 26.38
N ASP A 338 2.16 16.62 27.65
CA ASP A 338 1.44 17.41 28.66
C ASP A 338 1.60 18.92 28.42
N VAL A 339 2.77 19.35 27.92
CA VAL A 339 3.01 20.74 27.50
C VAL A 339 2.17 21.04 26.26
N ILE A 340 2.16 20.14 25.28
CA ILE A 340 1.33 20.27 24.06
C ILE A 340 -0.14 20.40 24.45
N ALA A 341 -0.64 19.50 25.28
CA ALA A 341 -2.02 19.49 25.73
C ALA A 341 -2.42 20.81 26.42
N LYS A 342 -1.57 21.32 27.33
CA LYS A 342 -1.81 22.63 27.99
C LYS A 342 -1.82 23.80 27.00
N CYS A 343 -0.89 23.81 26.04
CA CYS A 343 -0.83 24.87 25.03
C CYS A 343 -2.03 24.81 24.07
N ALA A 344 -2.53 23.62 23.74
CA ALA A 344 -3.71 23.41 22.91
C ALA A 344 -5.04 23.44 23.70
N ASN A 345 -5.01 23.76 25.00
CA ASN A 345 -6.20 23.77 25.89
C ASN A 345 -6.99 22.44 25.87
N THR A 346 -6.27 21.33 25.94
CA THR A 346 -6.83 19.98 25.93
C THR A 346 -6.09 19.08 26.92
N ASN A 347 -6.30 17.76 26.84
CA ASN A 347 -5.63 16.76 27.65
C ASN A 347 -4.72 15.85 26.81
N THR A 348 -3.79 15.19 27.50
CA THR A 348 -2.78 14.31 26.88
C THR A 348 -3.39 13.11 26.16
N GLU A 349 -4.54 12.61 26.62
CA GLU A 349 -5.25 11.51 25.98
C GLU A 349 -5.78 11.92 24.59
N THR A 350 -6.32 13.13 24.46
CA THR A 350 -6.80 13.69 23.20
C THR A 350 -5.64 13.86 22.23
N ILE A 351 -4.51 14.40 22.68
CA ILE A 351 -3.31 14.53 21.84
C ILE A 351 -2.81 13.15 21.38
N ARG A 352 -2.77 12.13 22.26
CA ARG A 352 -2.41 10.76 21.85
C ARG A 352 -3.41 10.15 20.88
N GLY A 353 -4.70 10.43 21.06
CA GLY A 353 -5.76 9.95 20.17
C GLY A 353 -5.62 10.50 18.75
N LEU A 354 -5.23 11.77 18.62
CA LEU A 354 -4.96 12.43 17.34
C LEU A 354 -3.61 12.03 16.72
N ASN A 355 -2.64 11.63 17.55
CA ASN A 355 -1.30 11.25 17.12
C ASN A 355 -1.01 9.79 17.49
N PRO A 356 -1.75 8.81 16.93
CA PRO A 356 -1.68 7.41 17.36
C PRO A 356 -0.30 6.78 17.15
N SER A 357 0.53 7.32 16.25
CA SER A 357 1.91 6.89 16.01
C SER A 357 2.90 7.32 17.11
N LEU A 358 2.57 8.33 17.93
CA LEU A 358 3.40 8.75 19.06
C LEU A 358 3.33 7.72 20.19
N HIS A 359 4.45 7.05 20.42
CA HIS A 359 4.60 6.03 21.46
C HIS A 359 5.22 6.61 22.73
N ALA A 360 6.07 7.63 22.61
CA ALA A 360 6.73 8.26 23.75
C ALA A 360 5.83 9.27 24.49
N TRP A 361 6.37 9.87 25.55
CA TRP A 361 5.72 10.95 26.32
C TRP A 361 5.91 12.33 25.69
N CYS A 362 6.61 12.40 24.56
CA CYS A 362 6.95 13.63 23.86
C CYS A 362 7.01 13.39 22.34
N THR A 363 7.14 14.47 21.58
CA THR A 363 7.45 14.42 20.14
C THR A 363 8.84 13.80 19.89
N PRO A 364 9.04 13.15 18.73
CA PRO A 364 10.26 12.40 18.45
C PRO A 364 11.51 13.27 18.33
N TYR A 365 12.65 12.72 18.77
CA TYR A 365 13.95 13.33 18.53
C TYR A 365 14.42 13.09 17.08
N ASN A 366 15.02 14.12 16.47
CA ASN A 366 15.61 14.08 15.13
C ASN A 366 14.66 13.49 14.07
N TYR A 367 13.41 13.93 14.09
CA TYR A 367 12.41 13.56 13.11
C TYR A 367 12.08 14.81 12.28
N PRO A 368 12.74 15.00 11.12
CA PRO A 368 12.46 16.16 10.28
C PRO A 368 11.02 16.12 9.79
N ASN A 369 10.37 17.29 9.76
CA ASN A 369 9.00 17.47 9.30
C ASN A 369 7.98 16.59 10.04
N PHE A 370 8.15 16.39 11.36
CA PHE A 370 7.13 15.72 12.15
C PHE A 370 5.86 16.59 12.22
N THR A 371 4.77 16.10 11.65
CA THR A 371 3.45 16.73 11.74
C THR A 371 2.76 16.30 13.03
N LEU A 372 2.48 17.26 13.90
CA LEU A 372 1.69 17.11 15.11
C LEU A 372 0.24 17.50 14.79
N HIS A 373 -0.69 16.57 15.04
CA HIS A 373 -2.12 16.79 14.91
C HIS A 373 -2.70 17.33 16.23
N LEU A 374 -3.33 18.50 16.17
CA LEU A 374 -3.97 19.16 17.30
C LEU A 374 -5.50 19.18 17.12
N PRO A 375 -6.30 19.35 18.19
CA PRO A 375 -7.74 19.53 18.02
C PRO A 375 -8.03 20.70 17.05
N ALA A 376 -9.02 20.54 16.19
CA ALA A 376 -9.36 21.55 15.20
C ALA A 376 -9.61 22.93 15.82
N GLY A 377 -9.05 23.98 15.23
CA GLY A 377 -9.15 25.36 15.70
C GLY A 377 -8.26 25.72 16.89
N THR A 378 -7.29 24.89 17.26
CA THR A 378 -6.38 25.15 18.40
C THR A 378 -4.98 25.58 17.99
N LYS A 379 -4.63 25.49 16.69
CA LYS A 379 -3.29 25.78 16.16
C LYS A 379 -2.72 27.14 16.57
N ASP A 380 -3.45 28.22 16.33
CA ASP A 380 -2.92 29.58 16.58
C ASP A 380 -2.66 29.83 18.07
N MET A 381 -3.59 29.38 18.93
CA MET A 381 -3.42 29.44 20.38
C MET A 381 -2.23 28.59 20.84
N PHE A 382 -2.08 27.38 20.29
CA PHE A 382 -0.96 26.50 20.60
C PHE A 382 0.37 27.18 20.26
N LEU A 383 0.49 27.77 19.07
CA LEU A 383 1.70 28.48 18.62
C LEU A 383 2.04 29.70 19.49
N ALA A 384 1.02 30.47 19.91
CA ALA A 384 1.23 31.60 20.81
C ALA A 384 1.73 31.14 22.19
N LYS A 385 1.07 30.15 22.80
CA LYS A 385 1.41 29.66 24.14
C LYS A 385 2.74 28.93 24.16
N ILE A 386 3.04 28.08 23.16
CA ILE A 386 4.27 27.28 23.14
C ILE A 386 5.52 28.16 23.02
N ALA A 387 5.40 29.35 22.40
CA ALA A 387 6.49 30.32 22.30
C ALA A 387 6.91 30.91 23.67
N GLU A 388 5.99 30.95 24.63
CA GLU A 388 6.23 31.46 25.99
C GLU A 388 6.79 30.37 26.94
N VAL A 389 6.70 29.09 26.55
CA VAL A 389 7.14 27.97 27.39
C VAL A 389 8.66 27.88 27.42
N LYS A 390 9.24 28.12 28.60
CA LYS A 390 10.70 28.04 28.83
C LYS A 390 11.24 26.61 28.83
N ASP A 391 10.49 25.65 29.37
CA ASP A 391 10.88 24.23 29.47
C ASP A 391 9.88 23.39 28.69
N LEU A 392 10.21 23.06 27.44
CA LEU A 392 9.33 22.33 26.51
C LEU A 392 9.22 20.84 26.83
N ASN A 393 10.14 20.29 27.62
CA ASN A 393 10.14 18.88 27.98
C ASN A 393 10.44 18.71 29.49
N PRO A 394 9.54 19.19 30.37
CA PRO A 394 9.76 19.19 31.80
C PRO A 394 9.73 17.77 32.38
N SER A 395 9.04 16.82 31.71
CA SER A 395 9.06 15.41 32.11
C SER A 395 10.35 14.73 31.69
N ASN A 396 10.87 13.95 32.63
CA ASN A 396 12.03 13.09 32.41
C ASN A 396 11.75 11.89 31.49
N GLY A 397 10.51 11.67 31.02
CA GLY A 397 10.17 10.55 30.14
C GLY A 397 10.32 9.15 30.71
N VAL A 398 10.10 8.07 29.95
CA VAL A 398 10.32 6.68 30.40
C VAL A 398 10.99 5.82 29.32
N ILE A 399 12.20 5.32 29.60
CA ILE A 399 13.01 4.40 28.79
C ILE A 399 12.82 2.96 29.29
N ARG A 400 12.57 2.01 28.39
CA ARG A 400 12.65 0.57 28.71
C ARG A 400 14.09 0.08 28.64
N TYR A 401 14.57 -0.51 29.73
CA TYR A 401 15.94 -1.00 29.86
C TYR A 401 15.98 -2.47 30.30
N LYS A 402 16.57 -3.34 29.48
CA LYS A 402 16.78 -4.74 29.84
C LYS A 402 18.06 -4.88 30.67
N VAL A 403 17.93 -5.37 31.89
CA VAL A 403 19.04 -5.62 32.82
C VAL A 403 19.98 -6.66 32.22
N VAL A 404 21.27 -6.33 32.13
CA VAL A 404 22.32 -7.26 31.65
C VAL A 404 23.23 -7.69 32.78
N LYS A 405 24.10 -8.69 32.51
CA LYS A 405 25.08 -9.18 33.48
C LYS A 405 25.97 -8.02 33.97
N GLY A 406 26.09 -7.88 35.29
CA GLY A 406 26.89 -6.82 35.91
C GLY A 406 26.17 -5.47 36.06
N ASP A 407 24.85 -5.43 35.91
CA ASP A 407 24.05 -4.25 36.24
C ASP A 407 23.59 -4.24 37.70
N TYR A 408 23.55 -3.04 38.27
CA TYR A 408 22.88 -2.74 39.53
C TYR A 408 22.21 -1.37 39.43
N LEU A 409 21.19 -1.11 40.26
CA LEU A 409 20.38 0.11 40.11
C LEU A 409 21.19 1.40 40.12
N GLY A 410 22.27 1.50 40.92
CA GLY A 410 23.15 2.67 40.93
C GLY A 410 23.87 2.92 39.60
N LYS A 411 24.38 1.86 38.97
CA LYS A 411 25.02 1.93 37.64
C LYS A 411 24.01 2.34 36.57
N ILE A 412 22.81 1.78 36.62
CA ILE A 412 21.70 2.10 35.73
C ILE A 412 21.27 3.57 35.93
N ALA A 413 21.05 4.00 37.18
CA ALA A 413 20.70 5.37 37.54
C ALA A 413 21.73 6.38 37.02
N LYS A 414 23.03 6.12 37.23
CA LYS A 414 24.12 6.95 36.71
C LYS A 414 24.13 6.99 35.18
N LYS A 415 23.93 5.85 34.52
CA LYS A 415 23.86 5.75 33.05
C LYS A 415 22.75 6.61 32.47
N PHE A 416 21.56 6.58 33.06
CA PHE A 416 20.38 7.31 32.59
C PHE A 416 20.19 8.68 33.26
N GLY A 417 21.15 9.12 34.07
CA GLY A 417 21.09 10.40 34.77
C GLY A 417 19.91 10.55 35.75
N THR A 418 19.36 9.44 36.26
CA THR A 418 18.21 9.41 37.19
C THR A 418 18.64 8.93 38.58
N SER A 419 17.69 8.70 39.50
CA SER A 419 17.96 8.18 40.84
C SER A 419 17.56 6.70 40.99
N VAL A 420 18.22 6.00 41.92
CA VAL A 420 17.85 4.62 42.28
C VAL A 420 16.39 4.56 42.76
N SER A 421 15.97 5.53 43.57
CA SER A 421 14.60 5.62 44.09
C SER A 421 13.56 5.72 42.97
N SER A 422 13.80 6.56 41.96
CA SER A 422 12.89 6.71 40.81
C SER A 422 12.74 5.38 40.06
N ILE A 423 13.84 4.70 39.75
CA ILE A 423 13.78 3.39 39.06
C ILE A 423 13.02 2.36 39.90
N MET A 424 13.20 2.37 41.22
CA MET A 424 12.48 1.43 42.11
C MET A 424 10.98 1.69 42.12
N GLU A 425 10.58 2.96 42.23
CA GLU A 425 9.18 3.39 42.21
C GLU A 425 8.50 3.03 40.88
N ASP A 426 9.13 3.37 39.75
CA ASP A 426 8.61 3.15 38.40
C ASP A 426 8.42 1.67 38.04
N ASN A 427 9.14 0.79 38.74
CA ASN A 427 9.13 -0.65 38.50
C ASN A 427 8.55 -1.46 39.65
N ARG A 428 8.02 -0.80 40.68
CA ARG A 428 7.50 -1.44 41.91
C ARG A 428 8.53 -2.40 42.55
N VAL A 429 9.82 -2.08 42.45
CA VAL A 429 10.91 -2.88 43.01
C VAL A 429 11.12 -2.48 44.47
N LYS A 430 10.83 -3.41 45.39
CA LYS A 430 10.98 -3.16 46.85
C LYS A 430 12.42 -3.32 47.36
N ASN A 431 13.25 -4.09 46.66
CA ASN A 431 14.62 -4.37 47.05
C ASN A 431 15.60 -4.06 45.91
N ALA A 432 16.47 -3.07 46.14
CA ALA A 432 17.45 -2.60 45.16
C ALA A 432 18.47 -3.67 44.70
N LYS A 433 18.65 -4.73 45.49
CA LYS A 433 19.59 -5.83 45.20
C LYS A 433 18.96 -6.96 44.39
N ALA A 434 17.63 -6.98 44.22
CA ALA A 434 16.89 -8.10 43.63
C ALA A 434 16.70 -8.01 42.10
N LEU A 435 17.64 -7.39 41.38
CA LEU A 435 17.56 -7.30 39.92
C LEU A 435 17.87 -8.66 39.26
N ARG A 436 17.04 -9.05 38.29
CA ARG A 436 17.26 -10.27 37.51
C ARG A 436 17.80 -9.92 36.13
N ILE A 437 18.81 -10.67 35.67
CA ILE A 437 19.28 -10.55 34.28
C ILE A 437 18.10 -10.85 33.35
N GLY A 438 17.90 -9.98 32.37
CA GLY A 438 16.77 -10.04 31.44
C GLY A 438 15.49 -9.33 31.92
N GLN A 439 15.43 -8.87 33.17
CA GLN A 439 14.34 -8.03 33.66
C GLN A 439 14.29 -6.72 32.88
N THR A 440 13.10 -6.26 32.51
CA THR A 440 12.92 -4.94 31.89
C THR A 440 12.54 -3.92 32.96
N LEU A 441 13.26 -2.81 33.00
CA LEU A 441 13.01 -1.67 33.87
C LEU A 441 12.50 -0.47 33.06
N MET A 442 11.47 0.18 33.57
CA MET A 442 10.97 1.50 33.19
C MET A 442 11.82 2.55 33.89
N ILE A 443 12.61 3.30 33.14
CA ILE A 443 13.58 4.25 33.67
C ILE A 443 13.18 5.62 33.22
N ARG A 444 12.87 6.54 34.12
CA ARG A 444 12.70 7.93 33.74
C ARG A 444 14.07 8.62 33.62
N PRO A 445 14.64 8.84 32.42
CA PRO A 445 15.98 9.42 32.30
C PRO A 445 16.02 10.86 32.82
N GLY A 446 17.05 11.24 33.56
CA GLY A 446 17.18 12.63 33.96
C GLY A 446 17.55 13.54 32.78
N ARG A 447 17.25 14.84 32.93
CA ARG A 447 17.51 15.91 31.94
C ARG A 447 18.89 15.84 31.25
N LYS A 448 19.95 15.47 31.98
CA LYS A 448 21.32 15.33 31.43
C LYS A 448 21.47 14.20 30.41
N TYR A 449 20.78 13.07 30.60
CA TYR A 449 20.82 11.95 29.66
C TYR A 449 20.03 12.28 28.39
N ALA A 450 18.83 12.85 28.54
CA ALA A 450 18.00 13.29 27.41
C ALA A 450 18.74 14.31 26.52
N ALA A 451 19.42 15.29 27.12
CA ALA A 451 20.21 16.28 26.37
C ALA A 451 21.46 15.71 25.67
N LYS A 452 22.00 14.57 26.14
CA LYS A 452 23.17 13.91 25.54
C LYS A 452 22.80 13.02 24.35
N GLN A 453 21.67 12.33 24.44
CA GLN A 453 21.13 11.57 23.29
C GLN A 453 20.67 12.51 22.17
N GLY A 454 20.32 13.76 22.53
CA GLY A 454 19.93 14.82 21.60
C GLY A 454 21.06 15.50 20.81
N LYS A 455 22.31 15.02 20.93
CA LYS A 455 23.51 15.62 20.31
C LYS A 455 24.37 14.64 19.50
N ASN A 456 23.97 13.37 19.48
CA ASN A 456 24.66 12.29 18.76
C ASN A 456 23.86 11.82 17.57
#